data_AF-R6RE56-F1
#
_entry.id   AF-R6RE56-F1
#
_cell.length_a   1.000
_cell.length_b   1.000
_cell.length_c   1.000
_cell.angle_alpha   90.00
_cell.angle_beta   90.00
_cell.angle_gamma   90.00
#
_symmetry.space_group_name_H-M   'P 1'
#
loop_
_entity.id
_entity.type
_entity.pdbx_description
1 polymer ?
#
loop_
_entity_poly.entity_id
_entity_poly.type
_entity_poly.pdbx_seq_one_letter_code
_entity_poly.pdbx_strand_id
1 'polypeptide(L)'
;MWKGYCFKIFIVQKYGDVLLGRRTTEKRIQDGFVKPTLKEAVPGDLGLCLPYNTMKSIIEMIEALDHVTPGIANEHTLLYGVEAKFYSSRPVVDKNLMVKGIKNLYVGGDGAGLTRGLAQAGASGVYIARKICK
;
A
#
# COMPACT_ATOMS: atom_id res chain seq x y z
N MET A 1 -6.51 -26.29 -8.73
CA MET A 1 -5.93 -25.94 -10.04
C MET A 1 -5.48 -24.46 -10.05
N TRP A 2 -4.53 -24.11 -9.17
CA TRP A 2 -3.91 -22.77 -9.11
C TRP A 2 -2.44 -22.93 -8.72
N LYS A 3 -1.64 -23.45 -9.66
CA LYS A 3 -0.17 -23.42 -9.62
C LYS A 3 0.25 -23.11 -11.05
N GLY A 4 0.90 -21.97 -11.31
CA GLY A 4 1.55 -21.77 -12.61
C GLY A 4 1.73 -20.34 -13.14
N TYR A 5 0.96 -19.35 -12.69
CA TYR A 5 1.10 -17.98 -13.18
C TYR A 5 1.34 -17.01 -12.02
N CYS A 6 2.60 -16.87 -11.61
CA CYS A 6 3.01 -15.73 -10.81
C CYS A 6 3.03 -14.52 -11.74
N PHE A 7 1.90 -13.79 -11.83
CA PHE A 7 1.89 -12.49 -12.48
C PHE A 7 2.87 -11.61 -11.70
N LYS A 8 3.95 -11.18 -12.35
CA LYS A 8 4.85 -10.17 -11.81
C LYS A 8 4.14 -8.82 -11.87
N ILE A 9 3.30 -8.54 -10.87
CA ILE A 9 2.41 -7.36 -10.81
C ILE A 9 3.17 -6.11 -10.32
N PHE A 10 4.28 -6.31 -9.62
CA PHE A 10 5.02 -5.23 -8.99
C PHE A 10 6.17 -4.74 -9.88
N ILE A 11 6.22 -3.44 -10.07
CA ILE A 11 7.32 -2.68 -10.67
C ILE A 11 8.23 -2.18 -9.55
N VAL A 12 9.54 -2.27 -9.80
CA VAL A 12 10.56 -1.59 -9.00
C VAL A 12 11.29 -0.58 -9.89
N GLN A 13 11.50 0.63 -9.37
CA GLN A 13 12.24 1.70 -10.05
C GLN A 13 13.14 2.41 -9.05
N LYS A 14 14.38 2.72 -9.46
CA LYS A 14 15.29 3.53 -8.66
C LYS A 14 14.82 4.97 -8.62
N TYR A 15 14.89 5.62 -7.46
CA TYR A 15 14.55 7.02 -7.30
C TYR A 15 15.35 7.93 -8.23
N GLY A 16 16.65 7.67 -8.42
CA GLY A 16 17.47 8.42 -9.38
C GLY A 16 16.99 8.27 -10.84
N ASP A 17 16.47 7.09 -11.20
CA ASP A 17 15.89 6.88 -12.54
C ASP A 17 14.53 7.59 -12.69
N VAL A 18 13.75 7.72 -11.61
CA VAL A 18 12.52 8.55 -11.56
C VAL A 18 12.84 10.02 -11.83
N LEU A 19 13.84 10.58 -11.14
CA LEU A 19 14.26 11.98 -11.34
C LEU A 19 14.76 12.25 -12.76
N LEU A 20 15.40 11.27 -13.38
CA LEU A 20 15.87 11.33 -14.78
C LEU A 20 14.76 11.03 -15.81
N GLY A 21 13.53 10.78 -15.37
CA GLY A 21 12.40 10.46 -16.25
C GLY A 21 12.63 9.21 -17.09
N ARG A 22 13.35 8.21 -16.57
CA ARG A 22 13.72 7.00 -17.31
C ARG A 22 13.37 5.72 -16.56
N ARG A 23 13.19 4.66 -17.34
CA ARG A 23 13.00 3.29 -16.84
C ARG A 23 14.23 2.73 -16.13
N THR A 24 14.01 2.04 -15.02
CA THR A 24 15.03 1.18 -14.39
C THR A 24 15.12 -0.17 -15.10
N THR A 25 16.34 -0.67 -15.28
CA THR A 25 16.63 -2.00 -15.87
C THR A 25 17.31 -2.89 -14.84
N GLU A 26 17.29 -4.20 -15.09
CA GLU A 26 17.96 -5.19 -14.22
C GLU A 26 19.42 -4.84 -13.96
N LYS A 27 20.17 -4.50 -15.02
CA LYS A 27 21.56 -4.03 -14.92
C LYS A 27 21.70 -2.83 -13.97
N ARG A 28 20.82 -1.83 -14.08
CA ARG A 28 20.87 -0.63 -13.23
C ARG A 28 20.56 -0.91 -11.76
N ILE A 29 19.77 -1.94 -11.47
CA ILE A 29 19.56 -2.40 -10.10
C ILE A 29 20.82 -3.08 -9.57
N GLN A 30 21.45 -3.94 -10.38
CA GLN A 30 22.69 -4.63 -10.02
C GLN A 30 23.87 -3.66 -9.82
N ASP A 31 23.92 -2.57 -10.59
CA ASP A 31 24.90 -1.49 -10.43
C ASP A 31 24.67 -0.63 -9.16
N GLY A 32 23.56 -0.85 -8.44
CA GLY A 32 23.22 -0.10 -7.23
C GLY A 32 23.66 -0.78 -5.93
N PHE A 33 23.72 -0.01 -4.84
CA PHE A 33 24.07 -0.53 -3.51
C PHE A 33 22.92 -1.24 -2.79
N VAL A 34 21.67 -1.03 -3.24
CA VAL A 34 20.47 -1.56 -2.60
C VAL A 34 19.96 -2.78 -3.36
N LYS A 35 19.83 -3.91 -2.67
CA LYS A 35 19.31 -5.15 -3.24
C LYS A 35 17.79 -5.22 -3.08
N PRO A 36 17.02 -5.53 -4.14
CA PRO A 36 15.59 -5.72 -4.01
C PRO A 36 15.22 -6.86 -3.06
N THR A 37 14.26 -6.62 -2.18
CA THR A 37 13.76 -7.63 -1.23
C THR A 37 12.59 -8.43 -1.81
N LEU A 38 11.73 -7.80 -2.61
CA LEU A 38 10.63 -8.45 -3.33
C LEU A 38 11.14 -9.04 -4.65
N LYS A 39 11.28 -10.38 -4.72
CA LYS A 39 11.89 -11.10 -5.85
C LYS A 39 11.01 -11.11 -7.10
N GLU A 40 9.71 -10.96 -6.91
CA GLU A 40 8.69 -10.94 -7.95
C GLU A 40 8.61 -9.57 -8.65
N ALA A 41 9.24 -8.54 -8.09
CA ALA A 41 9.24 -7.20 -8.67
C ALA A 41 10.08 -7.14 -9.95
N VAL A 42 9.61 -6.39 -10.94
CA VAL A 42 10.25 -6.24 -12.25
C VAL A 42 10.78 -4.82 -12.40
N PRO A 43 12.04 -4.63 -12.84
CA PRO A 43 12.56 -3.32 -13.18
C PRO A 43 11.70 -2.64 -14.26
N GLY A 44 11.20 -1.44 -13.96
CA GLY A 44 10.25 -0.77 -14.83
C GLY A 44 10.20 0.74 -14.66
N ASP A 45 9.09 1.30 -15.10
CA ASP A 45 8.76 2.72 -15.01
C ASP A 45 7.39 2.88 -14.33
N LEU A 46 7.39 3.42 -13.12
CA LEU A 46 6.20 3.68 -12.32
C LEU A 46 5.34 4.78 -12.95
N GLY A 47 5.91 5.68 -13.76
CA GLY A 47 5.15 6.70 -14.49
C GLY A 47 4.18 6.13 -15.53
N LEU A 48 4.37 4.87 -15.95
CA LEU A 48 3.41 4.17 -16.82
C LEU A 48 2.19 3.62 -16.06
N CYS A 49 2.27 3.51 -14.74
CA CYS A 49 1.21 2.92 -13.91
C CYS A 49 0.57 3.92 -12.93
N LEU A 50 1.27 5.02 -12.61
CA LEU A 50 0.79 6.06 -11.72
C LEU A 50 0.56 7.38 -12.49
N PRO A 51 -0.52 8.11 -12.19
CA PRO A 51 -0.72 9.45 -12.74
C PRO A 51 0.45 10.38 -12.42
N TYR A 52 0.75 11.33 -13.32
CA TYR A 52 1.82 12.31 -13.14
C TYR A 52 1.73 13.05 -11.78
N ASN A 53 0.54 13.48 -11.37
CA ASN A 53 0.35 14.19 -10.10
C ASN A 53 0.74 13.33 -8.89
N THR A 54 0.46 12.02 -8.94
CA THR A 54 0.85 11.07 -7.88
C THR A 54 2.36 10.90 -7.85
N MET A 55 2.99 10.72 -9.02
CA MET A 55 4.46 10.63 -9.11
C MET A 55 5.13 11.90 -8.59
N LYS A 56 4.63 13.07 -8.97
CA LYS A 56 5.12 14.37 -8.48
C LYS A 56 5.00 14.48 -6.96
N SER A 57 3.84 14.08 -6.40
CA SER A 57 3.63 14.09 -4.95
C SER A 57 4.58 13.13 -4.22
N ILE A 58 4.90 11.97 -4.81
CA ILE A 58 5.87 11.01 -4.25
C ILE A 58 7.28 11.62 -4.24
N ILE A 59 7.69 12.30 -5.31
CA ILE A 59 9.00 12.97 -5.39
C ILE A 59 9.10 14.06 -4.32
N GLU A 60 8.11 14.96 -4.25
CA GLU A 60 8.08 16.06 -3.27
C GLU A 60 8.07 15.51 -1.82
N MET A 61 7.37 14.41 -1.56
CA MET A 61 7.36 13.73 -0.27
C MET A 61 8.74 13.15 0.09
N ILE A 62 9.43 12.51 -0.86
CA ILE A 62 10.77 11.94 -0.64
C ILE A 62 11.77 13.06 -0.34
N GLU A 63 11.72 14.16 -1.07
CA GLU A 63 12.55 15.34 -0.83
C GLU A 63 12.27 15.97 0.54
N ALA A 64 10.99 16.12 0.91
CA ALA A 64 10.60 16.61 2.22
C ALA A 64 11.06 15.70 3.36
N LEU A 65 11.00 14.37 3.16
CA LEU A 65 11.47 13.38 4.13
C LEU A 65 12.99 13.38 4.28
N ASP A 66 13.74 13.70 3.23
CA ASP A 66 15.20 13.78 3.29
C ASP A 66 15.69 14.86 4.26
N HIS A 67 14.94 15.96 4.41
CA HIS A 67 15.22 16.97 5.43
C HIS A 67 15.07 16.45 6.87
N VAL A 68 14.21 15.44 7.08
CA VAL A 68 13.98 14.83 8.41
C VAL A 68 14.95 13.68 8.65
N THR A 69 15.27 12.91 7.62
CA THR A 69 16.18 11.77 7.68
C THR A 69 17.08 11.79 6.44
N PRO A 70 18.28 12.40 6.55
CA PRO A 70 19.20 12.54 5.43
C PRO A 70 19.58 11.19 4.83
N GLY A 71 19.51 11.10 3.50
CA GLY A 71 19.84 9.90 2.73
C GLY A 71 18.62 9.11 2.25
N ILE A 72 17.39 9.58 2.54
CA ILE A 72 16.16 9.01 1.97
C ILE A 72 16.11 9.27 0.45
N ALA A 73 16.46 10.49 0.03
CA ALA A 73 16.47 10.90 -1.38
C ALA A 73 17.73 10.43 -2.14
N ASN A 74 18.25 9.24 -1.80
CA ASN A 74 19.39 8.63 -2.49
C ASN A 74 18.99 8.09 -3.87
N GLU A 75 19.85 8.24 -4.88
CA GLU A 75 19.61 7.74 -6.24
C GLU A 75 19.37 6.22 -6.31
N HIS A 76 19.90 5.46 -5.35
CA HIS A 76 19.77 4.01 -5.23
C HIS A 76 18.54 3.56 -4.43
N THR A 77 17.76 4.49 -3.85
CA THR A 77 16.49 4.17 -3.17
C THR A 77 15.55 3.46 -4.14
N LEU A 78 15.00 2.32 -3.73
CA LEU A 78 14.09 1.52 -4.56
C LEU A 78 12.65 1.83 -4.23
N LEU A 79 11.89 2.27 -5.24
CA LEU A 79 10.45 2.47 -5.16
C LEU A 79 9.73 1.25 -5.72
N TYR A 80 8.83 0.68 -4.93
CA TYR A 80 7.98 -0.44 -5.33
C TYR A 80 6.55 0.06 -5.56
N GLY A 81 5.95 -0.36 -6.67
CA GLY A 81 4.56 -0.03 -6.98
C GLY A 81 3.98 -0.95 -8.06
N VAL A 82 2.69 -0.92 -8.37
CA VAL A 82 1.66 -0.13 -7.68
C VAL A 82 1.07 -0.97 -6.55
N GLU A 83 1.07 -0.44 -5.33
CA GLU A 83 0.30 -1.02 -4.23
C GLU A 83 -1.13 -0.46 -4.28
N ALA A 84 -2.10 -1.31 -4.61
CA ALA A 84 -3.51 -0.97 -4.55
C ALA A 84 -4.19 -1.81 -3.46
N LYS A 85 -4.59 -1.16 -2.38
CA LYS A 85 -5.51 -1.72 -1.38
C LYS A 85 -6.90 -1.19 -1.70
N PHE A 86 -7.77 -2.05 -2.21
CA PHE A 86 -9.15 -1.66 -2.55
C PHE A 86 -9.91 -1.26 -1.28
N TYR A 87 -10.65 -0.16 -1.36
CA TYR A 87 -11.37 0.39 -0.22
C TYR A 87 -12.44 -0.57 0.30
N SER A 88 -12.53 -0.60 1.63
CA SER A 88 -13.57 -1.27 2.40
C SER A 88 -14.97 -0.82 2.01
N SER A 89 -15.91 -1.75 1.93
CA SER A 89 -17.34 -1.41 1.97
C SER A 89 -17.59 -0.61 3.24
N ARG A 90 -18.20 0.59 3.14
CA ARG A 90 -18.60 1.42 4.29
C ARG A 90 -20.09 1.22 4.57
N PRO A 91 -20.51 0.12 5.20
CA PRO A 91 -21.90 -0.08 5.58
C PRO A 91 -22.33 0.98 6.60
N VAL A 92 -23.58 1.42 6.51
CA VAL A 92 -24.18 2.29 7.52
C VAL A 92 -24.51 1.44 8.75
N VAL A 93 -23.90 1.77 9.88
CA VAL A 93 -24.05 1.03 11.15
C VAL A 93 -24.62 1.89 12.26
N ASP A 94 -25.18 1.24 13.28
CA ASP A 94 -25.57 1.89 14.53
C ASP A 94 -24.42 1.96 15.55
N LYS A 95 -24.71 2.47 16.76
CA LYS A 95 -23.75 2.58 17.88
C LYS A 95 -23.22 1.24 18.39
N ASN A 96 -23.83 0.12 18.01
CA ASN A 96 -23.42 -1.24 18.36
C ASN A 96 -22.67 -1.91 17.21
N LEU A 97 -22.38 -1.19 16.13
CA LEU A 97 -21.76 -1.70 14.90
C LEU A 97 -22.64 -2.73 14.16
N MET A 98 -23.95 -2.69 14.40
CA MET A 98 -24.92 -3.47 13.64
C MET A 98 -25.33 -2.71 12.38
N VAL A 99 -25.45 -3.42 11.25
CA VAL A 99 -25.85 -2.83 9.97
C VAL A 99 -27.28 -2.31 10.06
N LYS A 100 -27.47 -1.04 9.69
CA LYS A 100 -28.79 -0.40 9.73
C LYS A 100 -29.73 -1.10 8.75
N GLY A 101 -30.88 -1.54 9.24
CA GLY A 101 -31.89 -2.24 8.44
C GLY A 101 -31.73 -3.76 8.37
N ILE A 102 -30.67 -4.34 8.97
CA ILE A 102 -30.46 -5.80 9.02
C ILE A 102 -30.20 -6.22 10.45
N LYS A 103 -31.11 -7.00 11.03
CA LYS A 103 -30.97 -7.52 12.40
C LYS A 103 -29.88 -8.58 12.45
N ASN A 104 -29.13 -8.61 13.56
CA ASN A 104 -28.07 -9.58 13.84
C ASN A 104 -26.91 -9.63 12.83
N LEU A 105 -26.78 -8.61 11.98
CA LEU A 105 -25.62 -8.45 11.10
C LEU A 105 -24.71 -7.37 11.66
N TYR A 106 -23.55 -7.77 12.16
CA TYR A 106 -22.54 -6.88 12.71
C TYR A 106 -21.32 -6.84 11.79
N VAL A 107 -20.68 -5.67 11.73
CA VAL A 107 -19.51 -5.45 10.88
C VAL A 107 -18.45 -4.71 11.70
N GLY A 108 -17.21 -5.14 11.56
CA GLY A 108 -16.08 -4.61 12.32
C GLY A 108 -14.78 -4.82 11.55
N GLY A 109 -13.71 -4.24 12.07
CA GLY A 109 -12.41 -4.28 11.42
C GLY A 109 -12.28 -3.40 10.18
N ASP A 110 -11.09 -3.48 9.58
CA ASP A 110 -10.69 -2.61 8.48
C ASP A 110 -11.47 -2.92 7.19
N GLY A 111 -11.93 -4.17 7.03
CA GLY A 111 -12.75 -4.60 5.88
C GLY A 111 -14.12 -3.92 5.82
N ALA A 112 -14.65 -3.49 6.97
CA ALA A 112 -15.89 -2.69 7.06
C ALA A 112 -15.62 -1.18 6.99
N GLY A 113 -14.36 -0.76 6.94
CA GLY A 113 -13.99 0.66 6.85
C GLY A 113 -14.24 1.47 8.11
N LEU A 114 -14.51 0.79 9.22
CA LEU A 114 -14.82 1.39 10.52
C LEU A 114 -13.56 1.59 11.37
N THR A 115 -12.51 0.82 11.12
CA THR A 115 -11.23 0.88 11.82
C THR A 115 -10.08 1.05 10.84
N ARG A 116 -8.92 1.45 11.36
CA ARG A 116 -7.65 1.47 10.62
C ARG A 116 -6.54 0.92 11.50
N GLY A 117 -6.28 -0.37 11.34
CA GLY A 117 -5.15 -1.06 11.96
C GLY A 117 -5.55 -2.10 12.99
N LEU A 118 -4.58 -2.94 13.34
CA LEU A 118 -4.78 -4.16 14.13
C LEU A 118 -5.46 -3.91 15.48
N ALA A 119 -5.01 -2.90 16.22
CA ALA A 119 -5.54 -2.60 17.54
C ALA A 119 -7.01 -2.16 17.50
N GLN A 120 -7.36 -1.28 16.56
CA GLN A 120 -8.73 -0.80 16.41
C GLN A 120 -9.65 -1.93 15.90
N ALA A 121 -9.17 -2.72 14.93
CA ALA A 121 -9.91 -3.88 14.43
C ALA A 121 -10.20 -4.89 15.53
N GLY A 122 -9.20 -5.23 16.36
CA GLY A 122 -9.36 -6.11 17.52
C GLY A 122 -10.35 -5.55 18.55
N ALA A 123 -10.22 -4.27 18.90
CA ALA A 123 -11.13 -3.60 19.82
C ALA A 123 -12.59 -3.62 19.31
N SER A 124 -12.80 -3.40 18.01
CA SER A 124 -14.14 -3.48 17.40
C SER A 124 -14.74 -4.88 17.48
N GLY A 125 -13.94 -5.93 17.28
CA GLY A 125 -14.39 -7.32 17.40
C GLY A 125 -14.83 -7.66 18.82
N VAL A 126 -14.02 -7.27 19.83
CA VAL A 126 -14.39 -7.46 21.25
C VAL A 126 -15.65 -6.67 21.60
N TYR A 127 -15.79 -5.45 21.08
CA TYR A 127 -16.98 -4.64 21.30
C TYR A 127 -18.24 -5.30 20.73
N ILE A 128 -18.19 -5.80 19.49
CA ILE A 128 -19.29 -6.53 18.85
C ILE A 128 -19.65 -7.80 19.63
N ALA A 129 -18.66 -8.60 20.02
CA ALA A 129 -18.90 -9.82 20.79
C ALA A 129 -19.66 -9.52 22.10
N ARG A 130 -19.28 -8.45 22.81
CA ARG A 130 -19.98 -8.00 24.03
C ARG A 130 -21.41 -7.50 23.78
N LYS A 131 -21.77 -7.12 22.57
CA LYS A 131 -23.16 -6.75 22.20
C LYS A 131 -23.99 -7.96 21.81
N ILE A 132 -23.37 -8.97 21.22
CA ILE A 132 -24.02 -10.23 20.87
C ILE A 132 -24.31 -11.08 22.11
N CYS A 133 -23.40 -11.09 23.09
CA CYS A 133 -23.57 -11.86 24.32
C CYS A 133 -24.51 -11.23 25.36
N LYS A 134 -25.07 -10.05 25.08
CA LYS A 134 -26.09 -9.40 25.91
C LYS A 134 -27.49 -9.78 25.42
#